data_AF-A0A8H4AAR3-F1
#
_entry.id   AF-A0A8H4AAR3-F1
#
_cell.length_a   1.000
_cell.length_b   1.000
_cell.length_c   1.000
_cell.angle_alpha   90.00
_cell.angle_beta   90.00
_cell.angle_gamma   90.00
#
_symmetry.space_group_name_H-M   'P 1'
#
loop_
_entity.id
_entity.type
_entity.pdbx_description
1 polymer ?
#
loop_
_entity_poly.entity_id
_entity_poly.type
_entity_poly.pdbx_seq_one_letter_code
_entity_poly.pdbx_strand_id
1 'polypeptide(L)'
;MQTTFSDVSDMNLVSPFNDSILKSDINNQIYKNSDVSNVNIVSPVNGSILNSNINKRLYTGKDQENNTFINTISIDNPIKKVYPGDFDPALCFVPKTLNATIHPLVSSFFSLGNDRIITRYKNLNPQVDVNVLKKCLEYNPKIYKWAASDLFNVIDSNGKRQMIVIESGSSPAGQCGMPLFNINNKRQNGYKHVIQTAFKEALKDADPSLGELAVVYDKATNEIEITGYAAAISEETKEHVWIVMLQDDVRYEQPIKWENQIMYIRDQEGVWHPIRACFKHMAHKPWTRFPLKSKTMVFNNIISCLAGGHNKAMASKSFNS
;
A
#
# COMPACT_ATOMS: atom_id res chain seq x y z
N MET A 1 34.11 -25.71 36.05
CA MET A 1 33.64 -26.26 34.76
C MET A 1 32.53 -25.38 34.26
N GLN A 2 32.81 -24.56 33.25
CA GLN A 2 31.81 -23.83 32.48
C GLN A 2 31.08 -24.82 31.58
N THR A 3 29.75 -24.79 31.60
CA THR A 3 28.92 -25.37 30.55
C THR A 3 27.87 -24.33 30.16
N THR A 4 28.18 -23.67 29.05
CA THR A 4 27.28 -22.86 28.23
C THR A 4 26.31 -23.78 27.47
N PHE A 5 25.01 -23.52 27.57
CA PHE A 5 23.95 -23.99 26.65
C PHE A 5 23.19 -22.71 26.25
N SER A 6 23.32 -22.18 25.03
CA SER A 6 22.88 -22.64 23.70
C SER A 6 21.35 -22.73 23.57
N ASP A 7 20.86 -21.99 22.56
CA ASP A 7 19.57 -22.09 21.86
C ASP A 7 18.32 -21.48 22.52
N VAL A 8 18.06 -20.23 22.15
CA VAL A 8 16.72 -19.61 22.17
C VAL A 8 16.23 -19.53 20.72
N SER A 9 15.67 -20.62 20.20
CA SER A 9 15.14 -20.72 18.83
C SER A 9 13.61 -20.61 18.73
N ASP A 10 12.88 -20.46 19.83
CA ASP A 10 11.40 -20.60 19.80
C ASP A 10 10.63 -19.29 20.00
N MET A 11 11.06 -18.24 19.29
CA MET A 11 10.14 -17.20 18.84
C MET A 11 10.35 -17.01 17.33
N ASN A 12 9.38 -17.48 16.52
CA ASN A 12 9.21 -17.04 15.14
C ASN A 12 8.69 -15.59 15.12
N LEU A 13 9.45 -14.68 15.72
CA LEU A 13 9.44 -13.27 15.38
C LEU A 13 10.22 -13.20 14.08
N VAL A 14 9.52 -13.02 12.96
CA VAL A 14 10.14 -12.58 11.72
C VAL A 14 10.91 -11.30 12.04
N SER A 15 12.24 -11.41 12.09
CA SER A 15 13.12 -10.27 12.33
C SER A 15 12.72 -9.15 11.38
N PRO A 16 12.43 -7.92 11.86
CA PRO A 16 12.28 -6.80 10.96
C PRO A 16 13.57 -6.71 10.16
N PHE A 17 13.41 -6.78 8.85
CA PHE A 17 14.43 -6.94 7.83
C PHE A 17 15.69 -6.10 8.12
N ASN A 18 16.84 -6.76 8.19
CA ASN A 18 18.14 -6.10 8.34
C ASN A 18 18.42 -5.29 7.06
N ASP A 19 18.71 -3.99 7.18
CA ASP A 19 18.87 -3.03 6.07
C ASP A 19 19.93 -3.47 5.03
N SER A 20 20.90 -4.29 5.45
CA SER A 20 21.95 -4.83 4.58
C SER A 20 21.44 -5.91 3.61
N ILE A 21 20.52 -6.78 4.06
CA ILE A 21 19.94 -7.88 3.27
C ILE A 21 18.98 -7.31 2.23
N LEU A 22 18.16 -6.32 2.62
CA LEU A 22 17.29 -5.58 1.69
C LEU A 22 18.10 -4.93 0.56
N LYS A 23 19.23 -4.29 0.87
CA LYS A 23 20.08 -3.66 -0.15
C LYS A 23 20.72 -4.66 -1.10
N SER A 24 21.30 -5.75 -0.61
CA SER A 24 21.98 -6.73 -1.48
C SER A 24 21.00 -7.48 -2.38
N ASP A 25 19.81 -7.84 -1.86
CA ASP A 25 18.86 -8.67 -2.59
C ASP A 25 17.95 -7.88 -3.52
N ILE A 26 17.55 -6.65 -3.15
CA ILE A 26 16.87 -5.75 -4.09
C ILE A 26 17.81 -5.41 -5.24
N ASN A 27 19.08 -5.11 -4.97
CA ASN A 27 20.07 -4.88 -6.02
C ASN A 27 20.29 -6.14 -6.86
N ASN A 28 20.44 -7.32 -6.26
CA ASN A 28 20.60 -8.56 -7.01
C ASN A 28 19.37 -8.92 -7.84
N GLN A 29 18.14 -8.65 -7.42
CA GLN A 29 16.94 -8.87 -8.26
C GLN A 29 16.80 -7.82 -9.38
N ILE A 30 17.27 -6.59 -9.15
CA ILE A 30 17.41 -5.55 -10.17
C ILE A 30 18.45 -5.94 -11.24
N TYR A 31 19.54 -6.62 -10.85
CA TYR A 31 20.69 -6.87 -11.74
C TYR A 31 20.87 -8.33 -12.23
N LYS A 32 20.32 -9.36 -11.58
CA LYS A 32 20.54 -10.79 -11.94
C LYS A 32 19.46 -11.43 -12.82
N ASN A 33 18.32 -10.78 -13.07
CA ASN A 33 17.33 -11.24 -14.06
C ASN A 33 17.54 -10.54 -15.41
N SER A 34 18.79 -10.54 -15.90
CA SER A 34 19.17 -10.03 -17.23
C SER A 34 18.90 -11.02 -18.37
N ASP A 35 18.04 -12.02 -18.16
CA ASP A 35 17.49 -12.89 -19.20
C ASP A 35 15.96 -12.93 -19.12
N VAL A 36 15.31 -11.76 -19.11
CA VAL A 36 14.00 -11.59 -19.74
C VAL A 36 13.92 -10.17 -20.28
N SER A 37 13.83 -10.02 -21.60
CA SER A 37 13.39 -8.81 -22.26
C SER A 37 12.18 -8.18 -21.55
N ASN A 38 12.25 -6.88 -21.23
CA ASN A 38 11.20 -6.01 -20.67
C ASN A 38 11.23 -5.72 -19.16
N VAL A 39 12.37 -5.28 -18.63
CA VAL A 39 12.39 -4.48 -17.39
C VAL A 39 13.05 -3.13 -17.67
N ASN A 40 12.24 -2.11 -17.96
CA ASN A 40 12.68 -0.72 -17.98
C ASN A 40 12.87 -0.24 -16.53
N ILE A 41 14.08 -0.45 -16.00
CA ILE A 41 14.52 0.14 -14.74
C ILE A 41 15.01 1.54 -15.06
N VAL A 42 14.20 2.56 -14.78
CA VAL A 42 14.67 3.94 -14.81
C VAL A 42 15.53 4.16 -13.57
N SER A 43 16.85 3.99 -13.73
CA SER A 43 17.84 4.37 -12.72
C SER A 43 18.31 5.82 -12.95
N PRO A 44 18.55 6.62 -11.89
CA PRO A 44 18.77 8.06 -12.02
C PRO A 44 20.27 8.42 -12.06
N VAL A 45 20.90 8.52 -13.24
CA VAL A 45 22.21 9.22 -13.38
C VAL A 45 22.38 9.83 -14.80
N ASN A 46 22.67 11.14 -14.83
CA ASN A 46 23.20 11.98 -15.92
C ASN A 46 22.35 12.20 -17.20
N GLY A 47 21.52 13.23 -17.13
CA GLY A 47 20.59 13.69 -18.16
C GLY A 47 21.16 14.57 -19.28
N SER A 48 22.12 14.09 -20.07
CA SER A 48 22.44 14.79 -21.34
C SER A 48 22.84 13.89 -22.52
N ILE A 49 23.23 12.62 -22.29
CA ILE A 49 23.71 11.75 -23.39
C ILE A 49 22.66 10.71 -23.83
N LEU A 50 21.65 10.42 -23.00
CA LEU A 50 20.56 9.48 -23.34
C LEU A 50 19.38 10.12 -24.10
N ASN A 51 19.25 11.45 -24.07
CA ASN A 51 18.11 12.14 -24.69
C ASN A 51 18.19 12.19 -26.23
N SER A 52 19.38 12.02 -26.82
CA SER A 52 19.55 12.02 -28.28
C SER A 52 19.28 10.65 -28.93
N ASN A 53 19.47 9.55 -28.19
CA ASN A 53 19.29 8.19 -28.71
C ASN A 53 17.90 7.61 -28.44
N ILE A 54 17.19 8.06 -27.39
CA ILE A 54 15.79 7.68 -27.16
C ILE A 54 14.84 8.44 -28.12
N ASN A 55 15.11 9.73 -28.38
CA ASN A 55 14.34 10.48 -29.39
C ASN A 55 14.58 9.98 -30.82
N LYS A 56 15.74 9.38 -31.12
CA LYS A 56 16.00 8.74 -32.43
C LYS A 56 15.24 7.43 -32.64
N ARG A 57 14.86 6.72 -31.58
CA ARG A 57 14.03 5.51 -31.68
C ARG A 57 12.53 5.76 -31.62
N LEU A 58 12.10 6.97 -31.25
CA LEU A 58 10.70 7.37 -31.27
C LEU A 58 10.24 7.98 -32.60
N TYR A 59 11.13 8.39 -33.50
CA TYR A 59 10.76 8.78 -34.87
C TYR A 59 11.92 8.55 -35.85
N THR A 60 12.01 7.35 -36.42
CA THR A 60 12.54 7.18 -37.78
C THR A 60 11.61 6.23 -38.51
N GLY A 61 10.72 6.80 -39.32
CA GLY A 61 9.95 6.03 -40.29
C GLY A 61 10.90 5.36 -41.27
N LYS A 62 10.89 4.02 -41.24
CA LYS A 62 11.16 3.09 -42.34
C LYS A 62 11.26 1.70 -41.73
N ASP A 63 10.09 1.11 -41.51
CA ASP A 63 9.84 -0.32 -41.65
C ASP A 63 8.34 -0.42 -41.95
N GLN A 64 8.04 -0.31 -43.25
CA GLN A 64 6.73 -0.66 -43.79
C GLN A 64 6.57 -2.19 -43.68
N GLU A 65 5.31 -2.62 -43.53
CA GLU A 65 4.82 -4.01 -43.55
C GLU A 65 4.76 -4.73 -42.19
N ASN A 66 3.86 -4.25 -41.32
CA ASN A 66 2.67 -5.03 -40.89
C ASN A 66 1.79 -4.16 -39.98
N ASN A 67 0.81 -3.49 -40.59
CA ASN A 67 -0.14 -2.62 -39.93
C ASN A 67 -1.01 -3.40 -38.92
N THR A 68 -0.69 -3.26 -37.64
CA THR A 68 -1.73 -3.19 -36.60
C THR A 68 -1.58 -1.83 -35.93
N PHE A 69 -2.30 -0.84 -36.45
CA PHE A 69 -2.52 0.43 -35.76
C PHE A 69 -3.13 0.12 -34.40
N ILE A 70 -2.32 0.15 -33.33
CA ILE A 70 -2.86 0.26 -31.98
C ILE A 70 -3.36 1.71 -31.88
N ASN A 71 -4.62 1.91 -32.25
CA ASN A 71 -5.34 3.13 -31.89
C ASN A 71 -5.28 3.23 -30.36
N THR A 72 -4.50 4.17 -29.83
CA THR A 72 -4.56 4.57 -28.43
C THR A 72 -5.99 5.04 -28.17
N ILE A 73 -6.76 4.26 -27.43
CA ILE A 73 -8.14 4.60 -27.14
C ILE A 73 -8.11 5.61 -26.00
N SER A 74 -8.41 6.87 -26.30
CA SER A 74 -8.78 7.86 -25.28
C SER A 74 -10.14 7.47 -24.71
N ILE A 75 -10.14 6.53 -23.76
CA ILE A 75 -11.30 6.34 -22.90
C ILE A 75 -11.15 7.32 -21.75
N ASP A 76 -12.22 8.05 -21.46
CA ASP A 76 -12.43 8.82 -20.23
C ASP A 76 -12.06 7.94 -19.03
N ASN A 77 -10.81 8.01 -18.61
CA ASN A 77 -10.42 7.35 -17.38
C ASN A 77 -11.20 8.08 -16.28
N PRO A 78 -12.01 7.40 -15.47
CA PRO A 78 -12.93 8.08 -14.56
C PRO A 78 -12.12 8.75 -13.46
N ILE A 79 -11.77 10.01 -13.70
CA ILE A 79 -11.13 10.89 -12.75
C ILE A 79 -12.25 11.68 -12.10
N LYS A 80 -12.31 11.59 -10.78
CA LYS A 80 -13.37 12.21 -9.99
C LYS A 80 -12.73 13.08 -8.92
N LYS A 81 -13.37 14.21 -8.61
CA LYS A 81 -13.06 14.98 -7.41
C LYS A 81 -14.07 14.61 -6.34
N VAL A 82 -13.58 14.45 -5.12
CA VAL A 82 -14.39 14.33 -3.91
C VAL A 82 -14.10 15.53 -3.03
N TYR A 83 -15.15 16.19 -2.54
CA TYR A 83 -15.09 17.37 -1.71
C TYR A 83 -15.53 17.09 -0.27
N PRO A 84 -15.18 17.97 0.69
CA PRO A 84 -15.68 17.85 2.05
C PRO A 84 -17.21 17.87 2.06
N GLY A 85 -17.83 16.94 2.79
CA GLY A 85 -19.28 16.76 2.79
C GLY A 85 -19.85 15.76 1.77
N ASP A 86 -19.07 15.29 0.78
CA ASP A 86 -19.52 14.32 -0.24
C ASP A 86 -19.65 12.88 0.29
N PHE A 87 -19.40 12.65 1.58
CA PHE A 87 -19.47 11.32 2.16
C PHE A 87 -20.90 10.78 2.18
N ASP A 88 -21.15 9.78 1.32
CA ASP A 88 -22.37 8.97 1.32
C ASP A 88 -22.05 7.52 1.71
N PRO A 89 -22.57 7.01 2.85
CA PRO A 89 -22.44 5.61 3.23
C PRO A 89 -22.83 4.64 2.11
N ALA A 90 -23.87 4.92 1.33
CA ALA A 90 -24.36 4.02 0.29
C ALA A 90 -23.35 3.81 -0.86
N LEU A 91 -22.44 4.78 -1.06
CA LEU A 91 -21.38 4.72 -2.06
C LEU A 91 -20.05 4.22 -1.49
N CYS A 92 -19.91 4.19 -0.16
CA CYS A 92 -18.65 3.89 0.54
C CYS A 92 -18.62 2.51 1.22
N PHE A 93 -19.76 1.82 1.32
CA PHE A 93 -19.87 0.50 1.94
C PHE A 93 -20.62 -0.48 1.06
N VAL A 94 -20.30 -1.76 1.20
CA VAL A 94 -21.11 -2.82 0.58
C VAL A 94 -22.49 -2.87 1.26
N PRO A 95 -23.59 -3.11 0.53
CA PRO A 95 -24.95 -3.00 1.08
C PRO A 95 -25.19 -3.85 2.33
N LYS A 96 -24.56 -5.04 2.41
CA LYS A 96 -24.68 -5.95 3.56
C LYS A 96 -24.09 -5.37 4.85
N THR A 97 -23.13 -4.46 4.75
CA THR A 97 -22.38 -3.93 5.90
C THR A 97 -23.06 -2.71 6.51
N LEU A 98 -23.86 -1.96 5.75
CA LEU A 98 -24.52 -0.73 6.21
C LEU A 98 -25.34 -0.91 7.49
N ASN A 99 -25.99 -2.08 7.63
CA ASN A 99 -26.81 -2.41 8.79
C ASN A 99 -26.18 -3.49 9.69
N ALA A 100 -24.94 -3.90 9.39
CA ALA A 100 -24.26 -4.92 10.16
C ALA A 100 -23.77 -4.34 11.49
N THR A 101 -23.94 -5.12 12.56
CA THR A 101 -23.37 -4.81 13.87
C THR A 101 -22.17 -5.71 14.13
N ILE A 102 -21.11 -5.14 14.70
CA ILE A 102 -19.94 -5.91 15.10
C ILE A 102 -20.29 -6.82 16.28
N HIS A 103 -19.77 -8.05 16.28
CA HIS A 103 -20.00 -8.97 17.39
C HIS A 103 -19.40 -8.41 18.70
N PRO A 104 -20.07 -8.52 19.86
CA PRO A 104 -19.60 -7.91 21.11
C PRO A 104 -18.19 -8.34 21.54
N LEU A 105 -17.82 -9.61 21.35
CA LEU A 105 -16.46 -10.09 21.64
C LEU A 105 -15.40 -9.41 20.76
N VAL A 106 -15.73 -9.17 19.49
CA VAL A 106 -14.83 -8.51 18.54
C VAL A 106 -14.71 -7.03 18.91
N SER A 107 -15.83 -6.36 19.20
CA SER A 107 -15.84 -4.98 19.70
C SER A 107 -15.00 -4.83 20.98
N SER A 108 -15.18 -5.74 21.94
CA SER A 108 -14.38 -5.77 23.17
C SER A 108 -12.89 -5.96 22.87
N PHE A 109 -12.54 -6.79 21.89
CA PHE A 109 -11.15 -6.99 21.49
C PHE A 109 -10.51 -5.71 20.92
N PHE A 110 -11.23 -4.98 20.06
CA PHE A 110 -10.74 -3.69 19.51
C PHE A 110 -10.59 -2.60 20.58
N SER A 111 -11.27 -2.72 21.72
CA SER A 111 -11.11 -1.79 22.85
C SER A 111 -9.91 -2.09 23.76
N LEU A 112 -9.17 -3.18 23.51
CA LEU A 112 -8.03 -3.55 24.35
C LEU A 112 -6.80 -2.67 24.04
N GLY A 113 -6.27 -2.03 25.08
CA GLY A 113 -4.94 -1.43 25.02
C GLY A 113 -3.82 -2.47 25.16
N ASN A 114 -2.59 -2.05 24.83
CA ASN A 114 -1.39 -2.91 24.84
C ASN A 114 -1.22 -3.68 26.16
N ASP A 115 -1.40 -3.05 27.32
CA ASP A 115 -1.23 -3.73 28.63
C ASP A 115 -2.18 -4.91 28.83
N ARG A 116 -3.44 -4.78 28.38
CA ARG A 116 -4.42 -5.86 28.45
C ARG A 116 -4.09 -6.98 27.46
N ILE A 117 -3.62 -6.64 26.26
CA ILE A 117 -3.17 -7.62 25.25
C ILE A 117 -1.99 -8.42 25.81
N ILE A 118 -0.99 -7.74 26.35
CA ILE A 118 0.21 -8.34 26.96
C ILE A 118 -0.18 -9.29 28.09
N THR A 119 -1.02 -8.85 29.02
CA THR A 119 -1.47 -9.65 30.15
C THR A 119 -2.16 -10.93 29.69
N ARG A 120 -3.08 -10.82 28.72
CA ARG A 120 -3.79 -11.98 28.17
C ARG A 120 -2.84 -12.94 27.46
N TYR A 121 -1.92 -12.42 26.65
CA TYR A 121 -0.97 -13.25 25.91
C TYR A 121 0.01 -13.97 26.84
N LYS A 122 0.51 -13.29 27.88
CA LYS A 122 1.38 -13.88 28.92
C LYS A 122 0.69 -15.01 29.69
N ASN A 123 -0.59 -14.84 30.03
CA ASN A 123 -1.35 -15.88 30.72
C ASN A 123 -1.52 -17.15 29.87
N LEU A 124 -1.67 -17.00 28.55
CA LEU A 124 -1.75 -18.12 27.61
C LEU A 124 -0.37 -18.71 27.27
N ASN A 125 0.68 -17.89 27.35
CA ASN A 125 2.05 -18.27 26.99
C ASN A 125 3.04 -17.87 28.12
N PRO A 126 3.11 -18.63 29.22
CA PRO A 126 3.88 -18.25 30.41
C PRO A 126 5.38 -18.04 30.15
N GLN A 127 5.94 -18.57 29.07
CA GLN A 127 7.35 -18.44 28.71
C GLN A 127 7.69 -17.15 27.96
N VAL A 128 6.69 -16.35 27.52
CA VAL A 128 6.96 -15.12 26.75
C VAL A 128 7.67 -14.06 27.59
N ASP A 129 8.65 -13.39 27.00
CA ASP A 129 9.23 -12.16 27.57
C ASP A 129 8.28 -10.97 27.33
N VAL A 130 7.75 -10.43 28.42
CA VAL A 130 6.83 -9.29 28.41
C VAL A 130 7.48 -8.02 27.86
N ASN A 131 8.77 -7.80 28.12
CA ASN A 131 9.47 -6.61 27.66
C ASN A 131 9.66 -6.63 26.14
N VAL A 132 9.95 -7.81 25.58
CA VAL A 132 10.04 -7.99 24.12
C VAL A 132 8.66 -7.78 23.49
N LEU A 133 7.61 -8.42 24.03
CA LEU A 133 6.25 -8.26 23.53
C LEU A 133 5.78 -6.79 23.56
N LYS A 134 6.08 -6.07 24.63
CA LYS A 134 5.77 -4.64 24.76
C LYS A 134 6.46 -3.82 23.67
N LYS A 135 7.76 -4.04 23.46
CA LYS A 135 8.52 -3.39 22.37
C LYS A 135 7.90 -3.67 21.00
N CYS A 136 7.43 -4.89 20.74
CA CYS A 136 6.76 -5.24 19.49
C CYS A 136 5.44 -4.47 19.31
N LEU A 137 4.61 -4.37 20.34
CA LEU A 137 3.31 -3.67 20.27
C LEU A 137 3.43 -2.14 20.23
N GLU A 138 4.54 -1.59 20.72
CA GLU A 138 4.83 -0.15 20.69
C GLU A 138 5.58 0.28 19.41
N TYR A 139 6.03 -0.68 18.59
CA TYR A 139 6.77 -0.38 17.38
C TYR A 139 5.92 0.38 16.35
N ASN A 140 6.40 1.55 15.95
CA ASN A 140 5.79 2.36 14.89
C ASN A 140 6.71 2.40 13.66
N PRO A 141 6.38 1.67 12.57
CA PRO A 141 7.23 1.60 11.38
C PRO A 141 7.35 2.97 10.71
N LYS A 142 8.51 3.32 10.16
CA LYS A 142 8.69 4.60 9.44
C LYS A 142 7.95 4.64 8.09
N ILE A 143 8.02 3.54 7.34
CA ILE A 143 7.63 3.49 5.93
C ILE A 143 6.34 2.70 5.70
N TYR A 144 6.09 1.67 6.52
CA TYR A 144 5.00 0.73 6.34
C TYR A 144 3.88 0.97 7.37
N LYS A 145 3.20 2.13 7.25
CA LYS A 145 2.29 2.67 8.27
C LYS A 145 0.95 1.95 8.37
N TRP A 146 0.51 1.34 7.28
CA TRP A 146 -0.76 0.62 7.24
C TRP A 146 -0.59 -0.72 6.53
N ALA A 147 -0.81 -1.82 7.25
CA ALA A 147 -0.62 -3.16 6.74
C ALA A 147 -1.88 -3.98 7.02
N ALA A 148 -2.15 -4.97 6.18
CA ALA A 148 -2.95 -6.12 6.60
C ALA A 148 -2.10 -7.37 6.57
N SER A 149 -2.60 -8.40 7.24
CA SER A 149 -2.04 -9.73 7.14
C SER A 149 -3.15 -10.76 7.15
N ASP A 150 -3.03 -11.73 6.26
CA ASP A 150 -3.94 -12.86 6.20
C ASP A 150 -3.47 -13.91 7.20
N LEU A 151 -4.36 -14.29 8.11
CA LEU A 151 -4.06 -15.17 9.22
C LEU A 151 -4.88 -16.45 9.12
N PHE A 152 -4.24 -17.61 9.30
CA PHE A 152 -4.91 -18.90 9.42
C PHE A 152 -4.79 -19.41 10.85
N ASN A 153 -5.89 -19.92 11.40
CA ASN A 153 -5.88 -20.67 12.64
C ASN A 153 -5.75 -22.16 12.31
N VAL A 154 -4.56 -22.72 12.51
CA VAL A 154 -4.23 -24.09 12.15
C VAL A 154 -4.06 -24.96 13.40
N ILE A 155 -4.21 -26.26 13.21
CA ILE A 155 -3.94 -27.27 14.23
C ILE A 155 -2.94 -28.25 13.62
N ASP A 156 -1.80 -28.46 14.29
CA ASP A 156 -0.82 -29.45 13.83
C ASP A 156 -1.25 -30.89 14.13
N SER A 157 -0.46 -31.88 13.67
CA SER A 157 -0.72 -33.30 13.88
C SER A 157 -0.75 -33.71 15.36
N ASN A 158 -0.16 -32.91 16.25
CA ASN A 158 -0.13 -33.13 17.69
C ASN A 158 -1.27 -32.40 18.41
N GLY A 159 -2.17 -31.74 17.68
CA GLY A 159 -3.29 -30.98 18.25
C GLY A 159 -2.94 -29.55 18.70
N LYS A 160 -1.74 -29.05 18.39
CA LYS A 160 -1.30 -27.71 18.77
C LYS A 160 -1.97 -26.67 17.88
N ARG A 161 -2.74 -25.76 18.49
CA ARG A 161 -3.36 -24.63 17.79
C ARG A 161 -2.37 -23.49 17.61
N GLN A 162 -2.25 -22.96 16.40
CA GLN A 162 -1.36 -21.84 16.08
C GLN A 162 -2.02 -20.89 15.08
N MET A 163 -1.74 -19.60 15.23
CA MET A 163 -2.02 -18.61 14.19
C MET A 163 -0.79 -18.50 13.30
N ILE A 164 -0.98 -18.66 11.99
CA ILE A 164 0.08 -18.48 10.99
C ILE A 164 -0.24 -17.30 10.09
N VAL A 165 0.80 -16.55 9.71
CA VAL A 165 0.69 -15.45 8.74
C VAL A 165 0.94 -16.04 7.34
N ILE A 166 -0.01 -15.84 6.44
CA ILE A 166 0.06 -16.33 5.06
C ILE A 166 0.64 -15.26 4.14
N GLU A 167 0.11 -14.04 4.22
CA GLU A 167 0.63 -12.89 3.48
C GLU A 167 0.49 -11.62 4.29
N SER A 168 1.30 -10.62 3.93
CA SER A 168 1.16 -9.24 4.41
C SER A 168 0.94 -8.32 3.22
N GLY A 169 -0.01 -7.38 3.34
CA GLY A 169 -0.48 -6.52 2.25
C GLY A 169 -0.28 -5.03 2.56
N SER A 170 0.35 -4.29 1.64
CA SER A 170 0.70 -2.87 1.86
C SER A 170 -0.24 -1.82 1.26
N SER A 171 -1.42 -2.26 0.85
CA SER A 171 -2.55 -1.48 0.35
C SER A 171 -3.81 -2.34 0.55
N PRO A 172 -4.13 -2.71 1.80
CA PRO A 172 -5.11 -3.74 2.05
C PRO A 172 -6.54 -3.26 1.79
N ALA A 173 -7.33 -4.16 1.21
CA ALA A 173 -8.75 -3.94 0.98
C ALA A 173 -9.60 -4.54 2.11
N GLY A 174 -10.86 -4.12 2.22
CA GLY A 174 -11.86 -4.75 3.08
C GLY A 174 -12.55 -3.81 4.09
N GLN A 175 -12.16 -2.54 4.19
CA GLN A 175 -12.85 -1.57 5.05
C GLN A 175 -14.30 -1.34 4.61
N CYS A 176 -14.58 -1.41 3.31
CA CYS A 176 -15.95 -1.30 2.78
C CYS A 176 -16.88 -2.42 3.27
N GLY A 177 -16.32 -3.56 3.68
CA GLY A 177 -17.03 -4.71 4.23
C GLY A 177 -17.07 -4.75 5.76
N MET A 178 -16.37 -3.84 6.44
CA MET A 178 -16.16 -3.89 7.88
C MET A 178 -17.33 -3.23 8.65
N PRO A 179 -18.03 -3.95 9.55
CA PRO A 179 -19.15 -3.39 10.32
C PRO A 179 -18.73 -2.22 11.21
N LEU A 180 -19.68 -1.36 11.58
CA LEU A 180 -19.40 -0.23 12.47
C LEU A 180 -18.86 -0.69 13.82
N PHE A 181 -17.68 -0.20 14.20
CA PHE A 181 -17.10 -0.43 15.54
C PHE A 181 -18.02 0.05 16.67
N ASN A 182 -18.71 1.18 16.43
CA ASN A 182 -19.68 1.77 17.33
C ASN A 182 -20.79 2.44 16.51
N ILE A 183 -22.04 2.02 16.71
CA ILE A 183 -23.22 2.49 15.99
C ILE A 183 -23.48 4.00 16.18
N ASN A 184 -22.96 4.58 17.27
CA ASN A 184 -23.09 6.00 17.58
C ASN A 184 -22.01 6.86 16.89
N ASN A 185 -20.95 6.25 16.35
CA ASN A 185 -19.87 6.98 15.73
C ASN A 185 -20.25 7.30 14.27
N LYS A 186 -20.47 8.59 14.01
CA LYS A 186 -21.15 9.05 12.80
C LYS A 186 -20.26 8.84 11.56
N ARG A 187 -20.74 7.91 10.72
CA ARG A 187 -20.64 7.90 9.24
C ARG A 187 -19.36 7.33 8.60
N GLN A 188 -18.15 7.67 9.03
CA GLN A 188 -16.93 7.30 8.26
C GLN A 188 -16.14 6.07 8.74
N ASN A 189 -16.64 5.37 9.76
CA ASN A 189 -16.24 4.00 10.11
C ASN A 189 -14.71 3.79 10.22
N GLY A 190 -14.18 2.63 9.80
CA GLY A 190 -12.74 2.31 9.77
C GLY A 190 -11.89 3.20 8.85
N TYR A 191 -12.48 3.84 7.83
CA TYR A 191 -11.76 4.76 6.94
C TYR A 191 -11.16 5.93 7.73
N LYS A 192 -12.00 6.63 8.48
CA LYS A 192 -11.58 7.79 9.28
C LYS A 192 -10.49 7.41 10.27
N HIS A 193 -10.57 6.21 10.87
CA HIS A 193 -9.52 5.72 11.75
C HIS A 193 -8.17 5.62 11.03
N VAL A 194 -8.10 4.92 9.88
CA VAL A 194 -6.86 4.79 9.08
C VAL A 194 -6.33 6.17 8.65
N ILE A 195 -7.22 7.07 8.24
CA ILE A 195 -6.81 8.42 7.83
C ILE A 195 -6.21 9.18 9.00
N GLN A 196 -6.85 9.17 10.17
CA GLN A 196 -6.40 9.91 11.33
C GLN A 196 -5.12 9.36 11.95
N THR A 197 -5.00 8.04 12.06
CA THR A 197 -3.87 7.41 12.78
C THR A 197 -2.65 7.16 11.90
N ALA A 198 -2.81 7.07 10.58
CA ALA A 198 -1.73 6.71 9.68
C ALA A 198 -1.51 7.74 8.56
N PHE A 199 -2.55 8.06 7.76
CA PHE A 199 -2.37 8.95 6.61
C PHE A 199 -2.03 10.40 7.02
N LYS A 200 -2.73 10.96 8.01
CA LYS A 200 -2.46 12.32 8.52
C LYS A 200 -1.07 12.44 9.12
N GLU A 201 -0.57 11.40 9.78
CA GLU A 201 0.82 11.38 10.26
C GLU A 201 1.80 11.43 9.09
N ALA A 202 1.58 10.63 8.04
CA ALA A 202 2.40 10.69 6.83
C ALA A 202 2.29 12.03 6.08
N LEU A 203 1.14 12.70 6.15
CA LEU A 203 0.90 13.99 5.49
C LEU A 203 1.72 15.12 6.11
N LYS A 204 2.15 15.01 7.38
CA LYS A 204 3.03 16.00 8.03
C LYS A 204 4.39 16.14 7.34
N ASP A 205 4.84 15.07 6.69
CA ASP A 205 6.11 15.05 5.95
C ASP A 205 5.96 15.55 4.50
N ALA A 206 4.72 15.78 4.04
CA ALA A 206 4.46 16.30 2.69
C ALA A 206 4.58 17.83 2.68
N ASP A 207 5.23 18.37 1.65
CA ASP A 207 5.31 19.82 1.43
C ASP A 207 3.96 20.33 0.88
N PRO A 208 3.24 21.21 1.62
CA PRO A 208 1.94 21.73 1.20
C PRO A 208 1.97 22.51 -0.12
N SER A 209 3.12 23.08 -0.49
CA SER A 209 3.28 23.86 -1.72
C SER A 209 3.31 23.01 -2.99
N LEU A 210 3.48 21.69 -2.87
CA LEU A 210 3.60 20.77 -4.00
C LEU A 210 2.27 20.37 -4.64
N GLY A 211 1.15 20.95 -4.21
CA GLY A 211 -0.14 20.78 -4.86
C GLY A 211 -1.15 19.99 -4.03
N GLU A 212 -1.95 19.16 -4.69
CA GLU A 212 -3.22 18.65 -4.19
C GLU A 212 -3.11 17.21 -3.65
N LEU A 213 -4.25 16.59 -3.33
CA LEU A 213 -4.34 15.23 -2.76
C LEU A 213 -4.96 14.25 -3.75
N ALA A 214 -4.52 12.99 -3.72
CA ALA A 214 -5.08 11.95 -4.57
C ALA A 214 -5.20 10.59 -3.88
N VAL A 215 -6.18 9.80 -4.32
CA VAL A 215 -6.26 8.35 -4.12
C VAL A 215 -6.10 7.69 -5.48
N VAL A 216 -5.13 6.78 -5.59
CA VAL A 216 -4.78 6.11 -6.85
C VAL A 216 -4.94 4.60 -6.70
N TYR A 217 -5.63 3.97 -7.64
CA TYR A 217 -5.97 2.54 -7.62
C TYR A 217 -5.99 1.93 -9.01
N ASP A 218 -6.02 0.60 -9.10
CA ASP A 218 -5.91 -0.17 -10.36
C ASP A 218 -6.99 -1.23 -10.58
N LYS A 219 -7.90 -1.41 -9.62
CA LYS A 219 -8.99 -2.38 -9.69
C LYS A 219 -10.34 -1.70 -9.61
N ALA A 220 -11.13 -1.75 -10.69
CA ALA A 220 -12.48 -1.20 -10.73
C ALA A 220 -13.38 -1.74 -9.60
N THR A 221 -13.21 -3.00 -9.22
CA THR A 221 -13.96 -3.63 -8.12
C THR A 221 -13.73 -2.97 -6.74
N ASN A 222 -12.68 -2.17 -6.60
CA ASN A 222 -12.37 -1.47 -5.35
C ASN A 222 -13.01 -0.08 -5.26
N GLU A 223 -13.73 0.39 -6.28
CA GLU A 223 -14.24 1.77 -6.36
C GLU A 223 -15.03 2.21 -5.12
N ILE A 224 -15.85 1.32 -4.54
CA ILE A 224 -16.59 1.59 -3.29
C ILE A 224 -15.63 1.94 -2.14
N GLU A 225 -14.57 1.16 -1.97
CA GLU A 225 -13.57 1.34 -0.91
C GLU A 225 -12.73 2.60 -1.15
N ILE A 226 -12.34 2.83 -2.39
CA ILE A 226 -11.59 4.04 -2.81
C ILE A 226 -12.40 5.31 -2.56
N THR A 227 -13.70 5.28 -2.87
CA THR A 227 -14.62 6.38 -2.60
C THR A 227 -14.69 6.67 -1.10
N GLY A 228 -14.78 5.63 -0.26
CA GLY A 228 -14.74 5.75 1.19
C GLY A 228 -13.47 6.41 1.72
N TYR A 229 -12.30 6.01 1.20
CA TYR A 229 -11.02 6.64 1.56
C TYR A 229 -10.92 8.08 1.10
N ALA A 230 -11.26 8.38 -0.16
CA ALA A 230 -11.18 9.73 -0.70
C ALA A 230 -12.07 10.70 0.08
N ALA A 231 -13.31 10.29 0.38
CA ALA A 231 -14.23 11.10 1.18
C ALA A 231 -13.76 11.28 2.63
N ALA A 232 -13.17 10.25 3.24
CA ALA A 232 -12.58 10.39 4.58
C ALA A 232 -11.35 11.32 4.58
N ILE A 233 -10.48 11.24 3.57
CA ILE A 233 -9.32 12.14 3.42
C ILE A 233 -9.82 13.57 3.23
N SER A 234 -10.77 13.78 2.33
CA SER A 234 -11.33 15.10 2.03
C SER A 234 -11.97 15.74 3.28
N GLU A 235 -12.75 14.97 4.05
CA GLU A 235 -13.36 15.43 5.29
C GLU A 235 -12.32 15.78 6.37
N GLU A 236 -11.24 15.02 6.48
CA GLU A 236 -10.20 15.20 7.51
C GLU A 236 -9.19 16.31 7.19
N THR A 237 -9.01 16.62 5.90
CA THR A 237 -8.08 17.64 5.40
C THR A 237 -8.77 18.95 5.04
N LYS A 238 -10.09 18.91 4.82
CA LYS A 238 -10.89 20.04 4.31
C LYS A 238 -10.45 20.50 2.91
N GLU A 239 -9.94 19.57 2.11
CA GLU A 239 -9.48 19.79 0.75
C GLU A 239 -10.16 18.79 -0.20
N HIS A 240 -10.24 19.11 -1.49
CA HIS A 240 -10.69 18.11 -2.46
C HIS A 240 -9.62 17.03 -2.66
N VAL A 241 -10.07 15.85 -3.07
CA VAL A 241 -9.21 14.70 -3.33
C VAL A 241 -9.56 14.13 -4.70
N TRP A 242 -8.54 13.92 -5.52
CA TRP A 242 -8.69 13.21 -6.79
C TRP A 242 -8.81 11.71 -6.56
N ILE A 243 -9.79 11.08 -7.19
CA ILE A 243 -9.83 9.62 -7.40
C ILE A 243 -9.33 9.34 -8.80
N VAL A 244 -8.30 8.52 -8.92
CA VAL A 244 -7.68 8.17 -10.20
C VAL A 244 -7.51 6.67 -10.35
N MET A 245 -8.16 6.11 -11.37
CA MET A 245 -7.96 4.73 -11.78
C MET A 245 -6.83 4.64 -12.81
N LEU A 246 -5.85 3.77 -12.56
CA LEU A 246 -4.81 3.41 -13.51
C LEU A 246 -5.16 2.08 -14.17
N GLN A 247 -5.23 2.06 -15.49
CA GLN A 247 -5.49 0.82 -16.21
C GLN A 247 -4.18 0.06 -16.39
N ASP A 248 -4.18 -1.25 -16.12
CA ASP A 248 -3.04 -2.12 -16.38
C ASP A 248 -3.04 -2.64 -17.83
N ASP A 249 -3.14 -1.72 -18.78
CA ASP A 249 -3.10 -2.01 -20.21
C ASP A 249 -2.38 -0.88 -20.95
N VAL A 250 -1.34 -1.27 -21.70
CA VAL A 250 -0.40 -0.37 -22.39
C VAL A 250 -1.06 0.46 -23.48
N ARG A 251 -2.25 0.09 -23.94
CA ARG A 251 -3.02 0.81 -24.96
C ARG A 251 -3.67 2.07 -24.41
N TYR A 252 -3.75 2.20 -23.08
CA TYR A 252 -4.36 3.35 -22.41
C TYR A 252 -3.30 4.34 -21.98
N GLU A 253 -3.52 5.59 -22.36
CA GLU A 253 -2.77 6.70 -21.81
C GLU A 253 -3.10 6.84 -20.32
N GLN A 254 -2.05 6.89 -19.50
CA GLN A 254 -2.22 6.99 -18.06
C GLN A 254 -2.52 8.44 -17.69
N PRO A 255 -3.49 8.69 -16.80
CA PRO A 255 -3.86 10.03 -16.35
C PRO A 255 -2.88 10.57 -15.30
N ILE A 256 -1.71 9.94 -15.18
CA ILE A 256 -0.64 10.35 -14.27
C ILE A 256 0.66 10.50 -15.04
N LYS A 257 1.47 11.46 -14.60
CA LYS A 257 2.87 11.58 -15.02
C LYS A 257 3.74 11.98 -13.83
N TRP A 258 5.04 11.80 -13.99
CA TRP A 258 6.04 12.18 -13.00
C TRP A 258 7.01 13.18 -13.62
N GLU A 259 7.06 14.39 -13.06
CA GLU A 259 7.99 15.44 -13.50
C GLU A 259 8.69 16.00 -12.26
N ASN A 260 10.03 16.08 -12.29
CA ASN A 260 10.83 16.57 -11.16
C ASN A 260 10.52 15.89 -9.80
N GLN A 261 10.20 14.60 -9.83
CA GLN A 261 9.78 13.76 -8.69
C GLN A 261 8.42 14.15 -8.08
N ILE A 262 7.60 14.94 -8.78
CA ILE A 262 6.23 15.28 -8.38
C ILE A 262 5.27 14.50 -9.29
N MET A 263 4.26 13.90 -8.70
CA MET A 263 3.16 13.28 -9.41
C MET A 263 2.19 14.35 -9.91
N TYR A 264 1.77 14.24 -11.16
CA TYR A 264 0.71 15.08 -11.72
C TYR A 264 -0.46 14.20 -12.15
N ILE A 265 -1.67 14.71 -12.00
CA ILE A 265 -2.91 14.09 -12.49
C ILE A 265 -3.46 14.95 -13.62
N ARG A 266 -3.82 14.33 -14.75
CA ARG A 266 -4.51 15.03 -15.85
C ARG A 266 -6.00 14.97 -15.64
N ASP A 267 -6.70 16.09 -15.58
CA ASP A 267 -8.16 16.09 -15.47
C ASP A 267 -8.87 15.86 -16.81
N GLN A 268 -10.20 15.95 -16.79
CA GLN A 268 -11.05 15.76 -17.98
C GLN A 268 -10.86 16.88 -19.03
N GLU A 269 -10.36 18.05 -18.64
CA GLU A 269 -10.05 19.17 -19.52
C GLU A 269 -8.63 19.09 -20.10
N GLY A 270 -7.86 18.07 -19.69
CA GLY A 270 -6.47 17.87 -20.11
C GLY A 270 -5.46 18.67 -19.29
N VAL A 271 -5.88 19.32 -18.20
CA VAL A 271 -5.03 20.12 -17.32
C VAL A 271 -4.31 19.22 -16.32
N TRP A 272 -3.01 19.47 -16.14
CA TRP A 272 -2.16 18.71 -15.22
C TRP A 272 -2.07 19.39 -13.85
N HIS A 273 -2.50 18.69 -12.80
CA HIS A 273 -2.52 19.15 -11.42
C HIS A 273 -1.41 18.48 -10.61
N PRO A 274 -0.51 19.22 -9.95
CA PRO A 274 0.53 18.65 -9.13
C PRO A 274 -0.06 18.06 -7.84
N ILE A 275 0.49 16.96 -7.34
CA ILE A 275 0.00 16.23 -6.17
C ILE A 275 1.09 16.16 -5.12
N ARG A 276 0.82 16.70 -3.92
CA ARG A 276 1.76 16.65 -2.80
C ARG A 276 1.69 15.34 -2.04
N ALA A 277 0.54 14.68 -2.01
CA ALA A 277 0.36 13.41 -1.31
C ALA A 277 -0.65 12.50 -2.00
N CYS A 278 -0.30 11.22 -2.08
CA CYS A 278 -1.06 10.17 -2.74
C CYS A 278 -1.33 9.02 -1.76
N PHE A 279 -2.61 8.72 -1.54
CA PHE A 279 -3.05 7.47 -0.96
C PHE A 279 -3.03 6.37 -2.03
N LYS A 280 -1.97 5.55 -2.02
CA LYS A 280 -1.78 4.48 -2.99
C LYS A 280 -2.55 3.22 -2.57
N HIS A 281 -3.53 2.84 -3.38
CA HIS A 281 -4.32 1.62 -3.22
C HIS A 281 -4.20 0.72 -4.48
N MET A 282 -2.99 0.25 -4.73
CA MET A 282 -2.62 -0.52 -5.93
C MET A 282 -2.41 -1.98 -5.60
N ALA A 283 -2.99 -2.90 -6.39
CA ALA A 283 -2.84 -4.33 -6.22
C ALA A 283 -1.74 -4.93 -7.12
N HIS A 284 -1.55 -4.40 -8.32
CA HIS A 284 -0.68 -4.97 -9.35
C HIS A 284 0.60 -4.16 -9.49
N LYS A 285 1.72 -4.79 -9.11
CA LYS A 285 3.10 -4.30 -9.29
C LYS A 285 3.25 -2.76 -9.18
N PRO A 286 2.99 -2.16 -8.00
CA PRO A 286 2.93 -0.69 -7.88
C PRO A 286 4.23 0.02 -8.29
N TRP A 287 5.38 -0.68 -8.20
CA TRP A 287 6.69 -0.21 -8.65
C TRP A 287 6.80 0.03 -10.17
N THR A 288 5.80 -0.35 -10.97
CA THR A 288 5.75 -0.04 -12.41
C THR A 288 5.08 1.31 -12.71
N ARG A 289 4.46 1.94 -11.71
CA ARG A 289 3.71 3.21 -11.85
C ARG A 289 4.23 4.32 -10.94
N PHE A 290 4.91 3.95 -9.85
CA PHE A 290 5.43 4.88 -8.85
C PHE A 290 6.95 4.74 -8.72
N PRO A 291 7.70 5.86 -8.69
CA PRO A 291 9.13 5.83 -8.49
C PRO A 291 9.48 5.45 -7.05
N LEU A 292 10.70 4.94 -6.84
CA LEU A 292 11.22 4.61 -5.50
C LEU A 292 11.42 5.86 -4.64
N LYS A 293 11.76 6.98 -5.27
CA LYS A 293 11.97 8.28 -4.65
C LYS A 293 11.05 9.30 -5.30
N SER A 294 10.42 10.11 -4.46
CA SER A 294 9.39 11.05 -4.86
C SER A 294 9.39 12.23 -3.87
N LYS A 295 9.08 13.43 -4.37
CA LYS A 295 8.70 14.59 -3.56
C LYS A 295 7.23 14.52 -3.15
N THR A 296 6.37 13.98 -4.02
CA THR A 296 5.02 13.57 -3.63
C THR A 296 5.12 12.49 -2.55
N MET A 297 4.48 12.70 -1.40
CA MET A 297 4.38 11.68 -0.37
C MET A 297 3.48 10.55 -0.88
N VAL A 298 4.02 9.34 -1.01
CA VAL A 298 3.25 8.15 -1.39
C VAL A 298 3.01 7.32 -0.13
N PHE A 299 1.75 7.26 0.29
CA PHE A 299 1.36 6.53 1.49
C PHE A 299 1.60 5.03 1.31
N ASN A 300 2.31 4.43 2.27
CA ASN A 300 2.99 3.14 2.12
C ASN A 300 3.90 3.11 0.88
N ASN A 301 5.10 3.67 1.04
CA ASN A 301 6.11 3.80 0.00
C ASN A 301 6.32 2.49 -0.77
N ILE A 302 6.67 2.58 -2.05
CA ILE A 302 6.97 1.43 -2.92
C ILE A 302 8.01 0.47 -2.33
N ILE A 303 8.93 0.95 -1.49
CA ILE A 303 9.86 0.10 -0.74
C ILE A 303 9.12 -0.96 0.10
N SER A 304 8.00 -0.63 0.76
CA SER A 304 7.23 -1.63 1.53
C SER A 304 6.59 -2.69 0.63
N CYS A 305 6.17 -2.30 -0.57
CA CYS A 305 5.62 -3.22 -1.57
C CYS A 305 6.70 -4.22 -2.03
N LEU A 306 7.90 -3.71 -2.33
CA LEU A 306 9.04 -4.51 -2.78
C LEU A 306 9.59 -5.43 -1.68
N ALA A 307 9.56 -5.00 -0.42
CA ALA A 307 10.02 -5.75 0.74
C ALA A 307 9.10 -6.92 1.16
N GLY A 308 8.11 -7.27 0.33
CA GLY A 308 7.20 -8.39 0.58
C GLY A 308 5.74 -8.00 0.82
N GLY A 309 5.43 -6.71 0.99
CA GLY A 309 4.04 -6.25 1.18
C GLY A 309 3.15 -6.39 -0.07
N HIS A 310 3.75 -6.57 -1.25
CA HIS A 310 3.07 -6.95 -2.50
C HIS A 310 3.92 -7.89 -3.37
N ASN A 311 5.23 -7.89 -3.18
CA ASN A 311 6.13 -8.80 -3.90
C ASN A 311 6.14 -10.19 -3.25
N LYS A 312 5.26 -11.08 -3.72
CA LYS A 312 5.14 -12.45 -3.22
C LYS A 312 6.44 -13.26 -3.32
N ALA A 313 7.26 -12.99 -4.34
CA ALA A 313 8.57 -13.66 -4.49
C ALA A 313 9.61 -13.16 -3.48
N MET A 314 9.50 -11.92 -3.00
CA MET A 314 10.32 -11.44 -1.89
C MET A 314 9.78 -11.97 -0.56
N ALA A 315 8.47 -11.98 -0.37
CA ALA A 315 7.83 -12.53 0.82
C ALA A 315 8.18 -14.02 1.01
N SER A 316 8.22 -14.82 -0.07
CA SER A 316 8.56 -16.24 0.05
C SER A 316 9.95 -16.50 0.64
N LYS A 317 10.90 -15.58 0.47
CA LYS A 317 12.24 -15.70 1.06
C LYS A 317 12.24 -15.74 2.58
N SER A 318 11.26 -15.12 3.26
CA SER A 318 11.21 -15.18 4.73
C SER A 318 10.92 -16.59 5.26
N PHE A 319 10.35 -17.46 4.43
CA PHE A 319 10.06 -18.86 4.77
C PHE A 319 11.22 -19.81 4.44
N ASN A 320 12.27 -19.35 3.76
CA ASN A 320 13.46 -20.16 3.44
C ASN A 320 14.51 -20.14 4.56
N SER A 321 14.08 -19.84 5.80
CA SER A 321 14.96 -19.75 6.98
C SER A 321 15.11 -21.11 7.64
#